data_AF-A0A858JL65-F1
#
_entry.id   AF-A0A858JL65-F1
#
_cell.length_a   1.000
_cell.length_b   1.000
_cell.length_c   1.000
_cell.angle_alpha   90.00
_cell.angle_beta   90.00
_cell.angle_gamma   90.00
#
_symmetry.space_group_name_H-M   'P 1'
#
loop_
_entity.id
_entity.type
_entity.pdbx_description
1 polymer ?
#
loop_
_entity_poly.entity_id
_entity_poly.type
_entity_poly.pdbx_seq_one_letter_code
_entity_poly.pdbx_strand_id
1 'polypeptide(L)'
;MEFDSKGPLHVLWTRVGVEEPGGTLVLGRRTPDAGLLLVDLTFHADLTRIQLEIVFRQVTRVTATYDGIANVTLIGLLGNGVSGLDRNVWSVVRLPGNVCGLSPENSELIMSDDGRSELYMHGFIAKNSEDTYITIRKKQ
;
A
#
# COMPACT_ATOMS: atom_id res chain seq x y z
N MET A 1 2.56 -16.84 2.42
CA MET A 1 2.60 -16.57 3.87
C MET A 1 1.21 -16.15 4.28
N GLU A 2 0.66 -16.72 5.35
CA GLU A 2 -0.71 -16.44 5.82
C GLU A 2 -0.66 -15.90 7.24
N PHE A 3 -1.50 -14.92 7.54
CA PHE A 3 -1.60 -14.29 8.85
C PHE A 3 -3.07 -14.19 9.26
N ASP A 4 -3.38 -14.70 10.44
CA ASP A 4 -4.73 -14.61 11.02
C ASP A 4 -4.77 -13.57 12.13
N SER A 5 -5.71 -12.61 12.01
CA SER A 5 -6.16 -11.78 13.13
C SER A 5 -7.34 -12.49 13.82
N LYS A 6 -7.33 -12.56 15.16
CA LYS A 6 -8.38 -13.22 15.95
C LYS A 6 -9.18 -12.27 16.85
N GLY A 7 -9.10 -10.96 16.63
CA GLY A 7 -9.81 -10.00 17.48
C GLY A 7 -10.00 -8.63 16.85
N PRO A 8 -10.93 -7.83 17.41
CA PRO A 8 -11.14 -6.45 16.97
C PRO A 8 -9.87 -5.65 17.27
N LEU A 9 -9.21 -5.16 16.21
CA LEU A 9 -8.05 -4.26 16.26
C LEU A 9 -6.70 -4.94 16.59
N HIS A 10 -6.43 -6.12 16.04
CA HIS A 10 -5.05 -6.63 16.03
C HIS A 10 -4.22 -5.87 14.99
N VAL A 11 -3.09 -5.32 15.42
CA VAL A 11 -2.05 -4.81 14.54
C VAL A 11 -0.98 -5.90 14.39
N LEU A 12 -0.81 -6.41 13.18
CA LEU A 12 0.31 -7.30 12.87
C LEU A 12 1.33 -6.51 12.05
N TRP A 13 2.57 -6.46 12.51
CA TRP A 13 3.68 -5.94 11.73
C TRP A 13 4.57 -7.09 11.28
N THR A 14 4.74 -7.21 9.97
CA THR A 14 5.67 -8.16 9.36
C THR A 14 6.63 -7.45 8.43
N ARG A 15 7.85 -7.99 8.30
CA ARG A 15 8.84 -7.57 7.32
C ARG A 15 9.04 -8.68 6.30
N VAL A 16 8.99 -8.33 5.03
CA VAL A 16 9.17 -9.29 3.93
C VAL A 16 10.33 -8.80 3.06
N GLY A 17 11.37 -9.61 3.00
CA GLY A 17 12.50 -9.43 2.09
C GLY A 17 12.22 -10.07 0.74
N VAL A 18 12.40 -9.32 -0.34
CA VAL A 18 12.33 -9.83 -1.71
C VAL A 18 13.76 -10.04 -2.20
N GLU A 19 14.11 -11.31 -2.41
CA GLU A 19 15.45 -11.75 -2.83
C GLU A 19 15.59 -11.89 -4.35
N GLU A 20 14.48 -12.15 -5.06
CA GLU A 20 14.46 -12.33 -6.52
C GLU A 20 13.33 -11.51 -7.17
N PRO A 21 13.47 -11.05 -8.43
CA PRO A 21 12.39 -10.39 -9.16
C PRO A 21 11.24 -11.34 -9.47
N GLY A 22 10.03 -10.79 -9.55
CA GLY A 22 8.83 -11.56 -9.88
C GLY A 22 8.07 -12.01 -8.64
N GLY A 23 6.81 -12.38 -8.86
CA GLY A 23 5.92 -12.84 -7.81
C GLY A 23 4.80 -11.86 -7.48
N THR A 24 3.87 -12.37 -6.69
CA THR A 24 2.63 -11.68 -6.34
C THR A 24 2.44 -11.76 -4.84
N LEU A 25 2.35 -10.61 -4.19
CA LEU A 25 1.90 -10.49 -2.81
C LEU A 25 0.39 -10.29 -2.81
N VAL A 26 -0.33 -11.28 -2.28
CA VAL A 26 -1.79 -11.23 -2.18
C VAL A 26 -2.18 -10.89 -0.75
N LEU A 27 -2.91 -9.80 -0.59
CA LEU A 27 -3.44 -9.30 0.67
C LEU A 27 -4.95 -9.34 0.60
N GLY A 28 -5.58 -9.99 1.56
CA GLY A 28 -7.03 -10.11 1.64
C GLY A 28 -7.44 -10.50 3.04
N ARG A 29 -8.66 -10.14 3.41
CA ARG A 29 -9.22 -10.58 4.69
C ARG A 29 -9.63 -12.05 4.62
N ARG A 30 -9.35 -12.81 5.67
CA ARG A 30 -9.85 -14.19 5.82
C ARG A 30 -11.20 -14.23 6.54
N THR A 31 -11.42 -13.32 7.48
CA THR A 31 -12.65 -13.17 8.26
C THR A 31 -13.20 -11.75 8.14
N PRO A 32 -14.48 -11.51 8.48
CA PRO A 32 -15.06 -10.17 8.46
C PRO A 32 -14.63 -9.28 9.65
N ASP A 33 -13.81 -9.78 10.59
CA ASP A 33 -13.44 -9.09 11.84
C ASP A 33 -12.32 -8.06 11.66
N ALA A 34 -12.57 -6.80 12.01
CA ALA A 34 -11.64 -5.69 11.77
C ALA A 34 -10.22 -5.91 12.34
N GLY A 35 -9.18 -5.73 11.52
CA GLY A 35 -7.77 -5.77 11.91
C GLY A 35 -6.87 -5.03 10.91
N LEU A 36 -5.64 -4.74 11.31
CA LEU A 36 -4.64 -3.99 10.52
C LEU A 36 -3.36 -4.81 10.33
N LEU A 37 -3.02 -5.12 9.08
CA LEU A 37 -1.74 -5.73 8.71
C LEU A 37 -0.79 -4.66 8.15
N LEU A 38 0.34 -4.45 8.81
CA LEU A 38 1.43 -3.61 8.34
C LEU A 38 2.52 -4.51 7.74
N VAL A 39 2.81 -4.33 6.46
CA VAL A 39 3.85 -5.08 5.75
C VAL A 39 4.97 -4.12 5.37
N ASP A 40 6.15 -4.32 5.92
CA ASP A 40 7.37 -3.61 5.55
C ASP A 40 8.11 -4.43 4.46
N LEU A 41 8.03 -3.98 3.21
CA LEU A 41 8.71 -4.65 2.09
C LEU A 41 10.08 -4.04 1.86
N THR A 42 11.09 -4.90 1.87
CA THR A 42 12.48 -4.55 1.55
C THR A 42 12.98 -5.37 0.38
N PHE A 43 13.84 -4.79 -0.44
CA PHE A 43 14.43 -5.46 -1.60
C PHE A 43 15.91 -5.69 -1.37
N HIS A 44 16.43 -6.83 -1.81
CA HIS A 44 17.88 -7.06 -1.83
C HIS A 44 18.56 -5.99 -2.70
N ALA A 45 19.74 -5.52 -2.27
CA ALA A 45 20.41 -4.35 -2.87
C ALA A 45 20.74 -4.53 -4.36
N ASP A 46 20.98 -5.77 -4.79
CA ASP A 46 21.35 -6.13 -6.16
C ASP A 46 20.14 -6.18 -7.14
N LEU A 47 18.92 -6.00 -6.63
CA LEU A 47 17.71 -6.00 -7.46
C LEU A 47 17.54 -4.66 -8.19
N THR A 48 18.14 -4.59 -9.38
CA THR A 48 18.06 -3.42 -10.29
C THR A 48 16.72 -3.31 -11.02
N ARG A 49 15.97 -4.41 -11.15
CA ARG A 49 14.63 -4.44 -11.74
C ARG A 49 13.72 -5.27 -10.86
N ILE A 50 12.65 -4.65 -10.38
CA ILE A 50 11.66 -5.31 -9.52
C ILE A 50 10.31 -5.24 -10.22
N GLN A 51 9.77 -6.41 -10.51
CA GLN A 51 8.36 -6.58 -10.85
C GLN A 51 7.73 -7.34 -9.68
N LEU A 52 7.05 -6.61 -8.81
CA LEU A 52 6.26 -7.19 -7.73
C LEU A 52 4.81 -6.74 -7.94
N GLU A 53 3.91 -7.70 -8.04
CA GLU A 53 2.49 -7.41 -8.07
C GLU A 53 1.93 -7.44 -6.66
N ILE A 54 1.19 -6.39 -6.26
CA ILE A 54 0.47 -6.39 -4.98
C ILE A 54 -1.03 -6.39 -5.28
N VAL A 55 -1.70 -7.42 -4.78
CA VAL A 55 -3.13 -7.64 -5.01
C VAL A 55 -3.87 -7.43 -3.70
N PHE A 56 -4.82 -6.49 -3.69
CA PHE A 56 -5.73 -6.26 -2.57
C PHE A 56 -7.10 -6.85 -2.92
N ARG A 57 -7.42 -8.00 -2.34
CA ARG A 57 -8.70 -8.71 -2.58
C ARG A 57 -9.85 -8.07 -1.82
N GLN A 58 -11.04 -8.09 -2.40
CA GLN A 58 -12.28 -7.57 -1.78
C GLN A 58 -12.19 -6.08 -1.42
N VAL A 59 -11.40 -5.33 -2.18
CA VAL A 59 -11.20 -3.90 -2.02
C VAL A 59 -11.57 -3.22 -3.34
N THR A 60 -12.34 -2.13 -3.26
CA THR A 60 -12.80 -1.36 -4.43
C THR A 60 -11.91 -0.16 -4.74
N ARG A 61 -11.16 0.32 -3.75
CA ARG A 61 -10.24 1.44 -3.86
C ARG A 61 -9.06 1.26 -2.93
N VAL A 62 -7.88 1.56 -3.44
CA VAL A 62 -6.63 1.64 -2.69
C VAL A 62 -6.00 3.00 -2.94
N THR A 63 -5.23 3.46 -1.98
CA THR A 63 -4.51 4.72 -2.03
C THR A 63 -3.02 4.42 -1.91
N ALA A 64 -2.22 5.06 -2.76
CA ALA A 64 -0.79 5.16 -2.55
C ALA A 64 -0.44 6.57 -2.10
N THR A 65 0.41 6.67 -1.08
CA THR A 65 0.96 7.94 -0.59
C THR A 65 2.48 7.85 -0.62
N TYR A 66 3.13 8.78 -1.29
CA TYR A 66 4.60 8.89 -1.33
C TYR A 66 5.04 10.11 -0.53
N ASP A 67 5.94 9.88 0.43
CA ASP A 67 6.64 10.90 1.18
C ASP A 67 8.04 11.10 0.59
N GLY A 68 8.26 12.27 0.00
CA GLY A 68 9.53 12.63 -0.64
C GLY A 68 10.69 12.86 0.35
N ILE A 69 10.39 13.24 1.60
CA ILE A 69 11.40 13.46 2.64
C ILE A 69 11.87 12.11 3.18
N ALA A 70 10.93 11.24 3.55
CA ALA A 70 11.23 9.90 4.05
C ALA A 70 11.67 8.94 2.94
N ASN A 71 11.43 9.29 1.68
CA ASN A 71 11.64 8.46 0.49
C ASN A 71 10.94 7.10 0.62
N VAL A 72 9.65 7.12 0.97
CA VAL A 72 8.83 5.93 1.23
C VAL A 72 7.47 6.05 0.56
N THR A 73 6.98 4.96 -0.01
CA THR A 73 5.60 4.82 -0.48
C THR A 73 4.82 3.91 0.48
N LEU A 74 3.64 4.37 0.90
CA LEU A 74 2.63 3.59 1.60
C LEU A 74 1.50 3.23 0.64
N ILE A 75 1.11 1.97 0.58
CA ILE A 75 0.03 1.48 -0.27
C ILE A 75 -0.97 0.72 0.59
N GLY A 76 -2.22 1.16 0.57
CA GLY A 76 -3.28 0.49 1.33
C GLY A 76 -4.58 1.26 1.24
N LEU A 77 -5.54 0.93 2.08
CA LEU A 77 -6.76 1.70 2.16
C LEU A 77 -6.55 2.89 3.09
N LEU A 78 -6.45 4.11 2.55
CA LEU A 78 -6.52 5.34 3.34
C LEU A 78 -7.93 5.90 3.14
N GLY A 79 -8.73 5.89 4.20
CA GLY A 79 -10.13 6.28 4.15
C GLY A 79 -10.29 7.73 3.67
N ASN A 80 -11.16 7.96 2.69
CA ASN A 80 -11.76 9.29 2.54
C ASN A 80 -12.79 9.44 3.66
N GLY A 81 -12.69 10.53 4.43
CA GLY A 81 -13.51 10.82 5.62
C GLY A 81 -15.00 11.06 5.35
N VAL A 82 -15.67 10.16 4.64
CA VAL A 82 -17.12 10.19 4.42
C VAL A 82 -17.74 8.98 5.12
N SER A 83 -18.20 9.27 6.34
CA SER A 83 -19.23 8.59 7.14
C SER A 83 -19.48 7.11 6.87
N GLY A 84 -19.11 6.28 7.86
CA GLY A 84 -19.64 4.92 7.99
C GLY A 84 -18.61 3.86 8.30
N LEU A 85 -17.69 4.14 9.23
CA LEU A 85 -16.73 3.23 9.84
C LEU A 85 -15.67 2.66 8.90
N ASP A 86 -14.44 3.13 9.15
CA ASP A 86 -13.09 2.50 9.18
C ASP A 86 -12.97 0.96 9.28
N ARG A 87 -13.90 0.19 8.71
CA ARG A 87 -13.89 -1.28 8.68
C ARG A 87 -13.05 -1.83 7.52
N ASN A 88 -12.40 -0.98 6.75
CA ASN A 88 -11.81 -1.35 5.46
C ASN A 88 -10.28 -1.20 5.39
N VAL A 89 -9.60 -0.69 6.41
CA VAL A 89 -8.13 -0.67 6.41
C VAL A 89 -7.59 -1.99 6.93
N TRP A 90 -7.42 -2.94 6.01
CA TRP A 90 -6.96 -4.30 6.35
C TRP A 90 -5.46 -4.48 6.18
N SER A 91 -4.84 -3.75 5.26
CA SER A 91 -3.40 -3.83 5.06
C SER A 91 -2.80 -2.53 4.53
N VAL A 92 -1.63 -2.19 5.07
CA VAL A 92 -0.78 -1.11 4.58
C VAL A 92 0.58 -1.71 4.29
N VAL A 93 1.03 -1.55 3.05
CA VAL A 93 2.34 -1.98 2.59
C VAL A 93 3.23 -0.76 2.51
N ARG A 94 4.36 -0.81 3.20
CA ARG A 94 5.42 0.19 3.15
C ARG A 94 6.51 -0.29 2.21
N LEU A 95 6.90 0.54 1.25
CA LEU A 95 7.99 0.29 0.31
C LEU A 95 8.97 1.47 0.28
N PRO A 96 10.28 1.23 0.11
CA PRO A 96 11.26 2.29 -0.10
C PRO A 96 11.12 2.88 -1.51
N GLY A 97 11.26 4.20 -1.62
CA GLY A 97 11.22 4.93 -2.88
C GLY A 97 9.82 5.23 -3.39
N ASN A 98 9.75 6.02 -4.47
CA ASN A 98 8.52 6.32 -5.20
C ASN A 98 8.15 5.18 -6.16
N VAL A 99 7.73 4.05 -5.62
CA VAL A 99 7.52 2.81 -6.39
C VAL A 99 6.29 2.86 -7.31
N CYS A 100 5.38 3.80 -7.07
CA CYS A 100 4.19 4.05 -7.89
C CYS A 100 4.40 5.18 -8.91
N GLY A 101 5.54 5.87 -8.90
CA GLY A 101 5.80 7.02 -9.78
C GLY A 101 4.84 8.19 -9.55
N LEU A 102 4.47 8.45 -8.29
CA LEU A 102 3.59 9.56 -7.90
C LEU A 102 4.32 10.90 -8.10
N SER A 103 3.65 11.84 -8.74
CA SER A 103 4.20 13.14 -9.10
C SER A 103 3.10 14.20 -9.18
N PRO A 104 3.41 15.50 -9.19
CA PRO A 104 2.40 16.55 -9.30
C PRO A 104 1.45 16.37 -10.50
N GLU A 105 1.92 15.75 -11.58
CA GLU A 105 1.13 15.54 -12.81
C GLU A 105 0.07 14.44 -12.68
N ASN A 106 0.23 13.52 -11.72
CA ASN A 106 -0.64 12.35 -11.59
C ASN A 106 -1.17 12.13 -10.18
N SER A 107 -0.86 12.98 -9.21
CA SER A 107 -1.26 12.80 -7.82
C SER A 107 -1.63 14.12 -7.15
N GLU A 108 -2.45 14.00 -6.11
CA GLU A 108 -2.80 15.12 -5.24
C GLU A 108 -1.62 15.44 -4.33
N LEU A 109 -1.18 16.70 -4.33
CA LEU A 109 -0.16 17.19 -3.40
C LEU A 109 -0.83 17.61 -2.09
N ILE A 110 -0.42 16.97 -1.00
CA ILE A 110 -0.80 17.31 0.37
C ILE A 110 0.40 17.97 1.02
N MET A 111 0.26 19.25 1.33
CA MET A 111 1.28 20.02 2.03
C MET A 111 1.07 19.92 3.53
N SER A 112 2.16 19.77 4.29
CA SER A 112 2.13 19.97 5.74
C SER A 112 1.91 21.45 6.10
N ASP A 113 1.42 21.69 7.32
CA ASP A 113 1.16 23.04 7.84
C ASP A 113 2.41 23.94 7.86
N ASP A 114 3.61 23.33 7.93
CA ASP A 114 4.90 24.04 7.86
C ASP A 114 5.38 24.32 6.42
N GLY A 115 4.62 23.86 5.41
CA GLY A 115 4.90 24.04 3.98
C GLY A 115 6.12 23.26 3.47
N ARG A 116 6.70 22.36 4.27
CA ARG A 116 7.96 21.67 3.94
C ARG A 116 7.79 20.24 3.47
N SER A 117 6.71 19.58 3.86
CA SER A 117 6.46 18.18 3.51
C SER A 117 5.51 18.11 2.33
N GLU A 118 6.02 17.56 1.22
CA GLU A 118 5.26 17.27 0.01
C GLU A 118 4.89 15.78 0.03
N LEU A 119 3.64 15.49 0.41
CA LEU A 119 3.07 14.16 0.32
C LEU A 119 2.28 14.05 -0.98
N TYR A 120 2.59 13.06 -1.79
CA TYR A 120 1.88 12.78 -3.03
C TYR A 120 0.89 11.65 -2.82
N MET A 121 -0.40 11.86 -3.10
CA MET A 121 -1.45 10.87 -2.88
C MET A 121 -2.19 10.55 -4.18
N HIS A 122 -2.38 9.27 -4.48
CA HIS A 122 -3.17 8.82 -5.62
C HIS A 122 -4.10 7.66 -5.26
N GLY A 123 -5.35 7.73 -5.70
CA GLY A 123 -6.33 6.67 -5.53
C GLY A 123 -6.41 5.79 -6.78
N PHE A 124 -6.16 4.49 -6.63
CA PHE A 124 -6.40 3.49 -7.67
C PHE A 124 -7.76 2.83 -7.43
N ILE A 125 -8.59 2.80 -8.47
CA ILE A 125 -9.93 2.22 -8.43
C ILE A 125 -9.90 0.83 -9.08
N ALA A 126 -10.56 -0.14 -8.45
CA ALA A 126 -10.73 -1.48 -9.00
C ALA A 126 -11.42 -1.42 -10.38
N LYS A 127 -10.94 -2.21 -11.35
CA LYS A 127 -11.62 -2.35 -12.64
C LYS A 127 -12.94 -3.13 -12.52
N ASN A 128 -13.04 -4.03 -11.54
CA ASN A 128 -14.21 -4.86 -11.27
C ASN A 128 -14.61 -4.77 -9.78
N SER A 129 -15.85 -5.10 -9.44
CA SER A 129 -16.43 -4.93 -8.10
C SER A 129 -15.90 -5.88 -7.01
N GLU A 130 -14.87 -6.68 -7.29
CA GLU A 130 -14.38 -7.70 -6.34
C GLU A 130 -12.91 -7.53 -5.94
N ASP A 131 -12.01 -7.07 -6.82
CA ASP A 131 -10.58 -6.97 -6.51
C ASP A 131 -9.93 -5.70 -7.08
N THR A 132 -9.08 -5.05 -6.27
CA THR A 132 -8.19 -3.98 -6.75
C THR A 132 -6.77 -4.51 -6.90
N TYR A 133 -6.19 -4.25 -8.06
CA TYR A 133 -4.83 -4.67 -8.39
C TYR A 133 -3.94 -3.45 -8.52
N ILE A 134 -2.80 -3.42 -7.81
CA ILE A 134 -1.72 -2.48 -8.10
C ILE A 134 -0.51 -3.28 -8.54
N THR A 135 -0.17 -3.15 -9.82
CA THR A 135 1.13 -3.60 -10.29
C THR A 135 2.17 -2.55 -9.93
N ILE A 136 3.06 -2.86 -8.99
CA ILE A 136 4.19 -1.99 -8.69
C ILE A 136 5.29 -2.29 -9.71
N ARG A 137 5.71 -1.25 -10.43
CA ARG A 137 6.83 -1.32 -11.36
C ARG A 137 7.83 -0.28 -10.93
N LYS A 138 8.94 -0.71 -10.30
CA LYS A 138 10.06 0.20 -10.08
C LYS A 138 10.65 0.54 -11.45
N LYS A 139 10.49 1.78 -11.89
CA LYS A 139 11.21 2.30 -13.05
C LYS A 139 12.67 2.60 -12.66
N GLN A 140 13.56 2.38 -13.63
CA GLN A 140 15.00 2.66 -13.54
C GLN A 140 15.25 4.15 -13.27
#